data_AF-A0A5N5L9Y3-F1
#
_entry.id   AF-A0A5N5L9Y3-F1
#
_cell.length_a   1.000
_cell.length_b   1.000
_cell.length_c   1.000
_cell.angle_alpha   90.00
_cell.angle_beta   90.00
_cell.angle_gamma   90.00
#
_symmetry.space_group_name_H-M   'P 1'
#
loop_
_entity.id
_entity.type
_entity.pdbx_description
1 polymer ?
#
loop_
_entity_poly.entity_id
_entity_poly.type
_entity_poly.pdbx_seq_one_letter_code
_entity_poly.pdbx_strand_id
1 'polypeptide(L)'
;MNFAFGGTGIFDTFINAPNMSTQIDFFQQLLEEKAYTKQDLNSSIALVSLAGNDYTTYIQRNGKLQVSLANYILFLAYGVGLPTFTTSLISQLSASLKRIHGFGVRKIASFFKNLFLLSAIAASPNELIQFYAQTDSYYC
;
A
#
# COMPACT_ATOMS: atom_id res chain seq x y z
N MET A 1 -9.79 -12.50 -12.03
CA MET A 1 -9.28 -13.13 -10.79
C MET A 1 -9.14 -12.07 -9.73
N ASN A 2 -9.38 -12.41 -8.46
CA ASN A 2 -9.17 -11.50 -7.35
C ASN A 2 -8.48 -12.25 -6.20
N PHE A 3 -7.32 -11.75 -5.76
CA PHE A 3 -6.56 -12.29 -4.63
C PHE A 3 -6.55 -11.33 -3.43
N ALA A 4 -7.18 -10.16 -3.55
CA ALA A 4 -7.12 -9.11 -2.55
C ALA A 4 -7.97 -9.44 -1.32
N PHE A 5 -7.34 -9.38 -0.14
CA PHE A 5 -8.03 -9.41 1.14
C PHE A 5 -8.22 -7.98 1.67
N GLY A 6 -9.46 -7.63 2.01
CA GLY A 6 -9.77 -6.31 2.57
C GLY A 6 -9.10 -6.09 3.92
N GLY A 7 -8.55 -4.90 4.14
CA GLY A 7 -7.92 -4.53 5.41
C GLY A 7 -6.49 -5.05 5.60
N THR A 8 -5.97 -5.89 4.71
CA THR A 8 -4.56 -6.32 4.72
C THR A 8 -3.66 -5.30 4.03
N GLY A 9 -2.35 -5.51 4.12
CA GLY A 9 -1.32 -4.64 3.56
C GLY A 9 -0.22 -5.41 2.84
N ILE A 10 0.85 -4.70 2.52
CA ILE A 10 2.13 -5.32 2.14
C ILE A 10 2.69 -6.11 3.32
N PHE A 11 2.60 -5.53 4.52
CA PHE A 11 2.98 -6.16 5.77
C PHE A 11 1.75 -6.63 6.54
N ASP A 12 2.00 -7.35 7.64
CA ASP A 12 0.95 -7.83 8.53
C ASP A 12 0.28 -6.67 9.27
N THR A 13 -1.02 -6.57 9.08
CA THR A 13 -1.88 -5.54 9.69
C THR A 13 -2.54 -6.06 10.98
N PHE A 14 -3.57 -5.37 11.47
CA PHE A 14 -4.44 -5.92 12.54
C PHE A 14 -5.43 -6.96 12.05
N ILE A 15 -5.63 -7.06 10.72
CA ILE A 15 -6.45 -8.10 10.13
C ILE A 15 -5.58 -9.35 9.97
N ASN A 16 -5.99 -10.44 10.62
CA ASN A 16 -5.35 -11.75 10.48
C ASN A 16 -5.82 -12.42 9.17
N ALA A 17 -5.32 -11.92 8.04
CA ALA A 17 -5.60 -12.44 6.72
C ALA A 17 -4.33 -12.32 5.84
N PRO A 18 -4.28 -13.04 4.69
CA PRO A 18 -3.11 -13.07 3.82
C PRO A 18 -2.62 -11.68 3.40
N ASN A 19 -1.36 -11.34 3.72
CA ASN A 19 -0.70 -10.13 3.23
C ASN A 19 -0.39 -10.21 1.73
N MET A 20 0.06 -9.10 1.12
CA MET A 20 0.27 -9.04 -0.33
C MET A 20 1.20 -10.13 -0.86
N SER A 21 2.27 -10.49 -0.14
CA SER A 21 3.16 -11.57 -0.59
C SER A 21 2.42 -12.91 -0.66
N THR A 22 1.63 -13.22 0.36
CA THR A 22 0.82 -14.46 0.40
C THR A 22 -0.24 -14.47 -0.69
N GLN A 23 -0.86 -13.31 -0.98
CA GLN A 23 -1.82 -13.16 -2.08
C GLN A 23 -1.16 -13.41 -3.45
N ILE A 24 0.10 -12.99 -3.63
CA ILE A 24 0.90 -13.27 -4.82
C ILE A 24 1.28 -14.75 -4.89
N ASP A 25 1.53 -15.40 -3.76
CA ASP A 25 1.81 -16.85 -3.71
C ASP A 25 0.59 -17.65 -4.19
N PHE A 26 -0.63 -17.25 -3.84
CA PHE A 26 -1.85 -17.87 -4.38
C PHE A 26 -1.94 -17.74 -5.90
N PHE A 27 -1.56 -16.58 -6.45
CA PHE A 27 -1.49 -16.42 -7.90
C PHE A 27 -0.43 -17.34 -8.51
N GLN A 28 0.76 -17.40 -7.91
CA GLN A 28 1.85 -18.28 -8.37
C GLN A 28 1.41 -19.74 -8.40
N GLN A 29 0.70 -20.21 -7.37
CA GLN A 29 0.20 -21.59 -7.32
C GLN A 29 -0.67 -21.93 -8.53
N LEU A 30 -1.58 -21.04 -8.94
CA LEU A 30 -2.40 -21.28 -10.14
C LEU A 30 -1.56 -21.38 -11.43
N LEU A 31 -0.42 -20.71 -11.50
CA LEU A 31 0.49 -20.80 -12.63
C LEU A 31 1.24 -22.14 -12.64
N GLU A 32 1.65 -22.62 -11.47
CA GLU A 32 2.28 -23.93 -11.29
C GLU A 32 1.33 -25.07 -11.65
N GLU A 33 0.04 -24.91 -11.32
CA GLU A 33 -1.05 -25.80 -11.71
C GLU A 33 -1.45 -25.67 -13.20
N LYS A 34 -0.78 -24.78 -13.95
CA LYS A 34 -1.03 -24.52 -15.38
C LYS A 34 -2.48 -24.09 -15.67
N ALA A 35 -3.13 -23.42 -14.72
CA ALA A 35 -4.47 -22.87 -14.91
C ALA A 35 -4.54 -21.78 -15.99
N TYR A 36 -3.38 -21.18 -16.32
CA TYR A 36 -3.25 -20.13 -17.35
C TYR A 36 -2.08 -20.40 -18.28
N THR A 37 -2.29 -20.10 -19.57
CA THR A 37 -1.23 -20.18 -20.58
C THR A 37 -0.37 -18.93 -20.60
N LYS A 38 0.80 -19.00 -21.24
CA LYS A 38 1.66 -17.82 -21.46
C LYS A 38 0.94 -16.70 -22.22
N GLN A 39 0.02 -17.04 -23.12
CA GLN A 39 -0.76 -16.06 -23.89
C GLN A 39 -1.78 -15.33 -23.00
N ASP A 40 -2.44 -16.06 -22.10
CA ASP A 40 -3.35 -15.48 -21.12
C ASP A 40 -2.61 -14.45 -20.24
N LEU A 41 -1.42 -14.81 -19.74
CA LEU A 41 -0.61 -13.91 -18.90
C LEU A 41 -0.14 -12.68 -19.68
N ASN A 42 0.34 -12.86 -20.90
CA ASN A 42 0.85 -11.75 -21.73
C ASN A 42 -0.25 -10.73 -22.07
N SER A 43 -1.47 -11.20 -22.30
CA SER A 43 -2.62 -10.34 -22.61
C SER A 43 -3.30 -9.73 -21.38
N SER A 44 -3.01 -10.24 -20.19
CA SER A 44 -3.61 -9.78 -18.93
C SER A 44 -3.03 -8.44 -18.41
N ILE A 45 -3.79 -7.83 -17.49
CA ILE A 45 -3.36 -6.67 -16.71
C ILE A 45 -3.45 -7.05 -15.23
N ALA A 46 -2.37 -6.85 -14.48
CA ALA A 46 -2.43 -6.93 -13.02
C ALA A 46 -2.77 -5.56 -12.45
N LEU A 47 -3.84 -5.51 -11.65
CA LEU A 47 -4.18 -4.34 -10.85
C LEU A 47 -3.68 -4.54 -9.42
N VAL A 48 -2.75 -3.71 -8.97
CA VAL A 48 -2.20 -3.75 -7.62
C VAL A 48 -2.59 -2.46 -6.89
N SER A 49 -3.30 -2.60 -5.76
CA SER A 49 -3.74 -1.46 -4.97
C SER A 49 -3.10 -1.50 -3.61
N LEU A 50 -2.46 -0.38 -3.23
CA LEU A 50 -2.02 -0.15 -1.87
C LEU A 50 -2.93 0.85 -1.17
N ALA A 51 -3.55 0.40 -0.08
CA ALA A 51 -4.33 1.23 0.83
C ALA A 51 -3.51 1.62 2.07
N GLY A 52 -4.05 2.54 2.88
CA GLY A 52 -3.40 3.03 4.10
C GLY A 52 -3.36 2.07 5.29
N ASN A 53 -3.61 0.77 5.10
CA ASN A 53 -3.67 -0.21 6.21
C ASN A 53 -2.29 -0.41 6.86
N ASP A 54 -1.24 -0.46 6.05
CA ASP A 54 0.15 -0.54 6.52
C ASP A 54 0.53 0.67 7.38
N TYR A 55 0.20 1.88 6.91
CA TYR A 55 0.41 3.12 7.66
C TYR A 55 -0.38 3.18 8.96
N THR A 56 -1.67 2.82 8.92
CA THR A 56 -2.53 2.77 10.11
C THR A 56 -1.97 1.80 11.14
N THR A 57 -1.52 0.62 10.68
CA THR A 57 -0.90 -0.40 11.54
C THR A 57 0.40 0.10 12.14
N TYR A 58 1.28 0.68 11.32
CA TYR A 58 2.55 1.24 11.78
C TYR A 58 2.33 2.31 12.84
N ILE A 59 1.43 3.26 12.60
CA ILE A 59 1.11 4.34 13.54
C ILE A 59 0.56 3.78 14.86
N GLN A 60 -0.39 2.85 14.82
CA GLN A 60 -1.00 2.30 16.03
C GLN A 60 -0.06 1.38 16.83
N ARG A 61 0.82 0.62 16.16
CA ARG A 61 1.83 -0.23 16.85
C ARG A 61 2.93 0.62 17.48
N ASN A 62 3.41 1.65 16.78
CA ASN A 62 4.51 2.49 17.26
C ASN A 62 4.03 3.65 18.17
N GLY A 63 2.77 4.05 18.10
CA GLY A 63 2.15 4.98 19.04
C GLY A 63 1.97 4.43 20.46
N LYS A 64 2.24 3.13 20.68
CA LYS A 64 2.33 2.50 22.01
C LYS A 64 3.74 2.57 22.62
N LEU A 65 4.72 3.16 21.94
CA LEU A 65 5.98 3.56 22.58
C LEU A 65 5.64 4.61 23.64
N GLN A 66 6.02 4.35 24.90
CA GLN A 66 5.74 5.23 26.05
C GLN A 66 5.96 6.70 25.67
N VAL A 67 4.85 7.44 25.63
CA VAL A 67 4.85 8.84 25.19
C VAL A 67 5.45 9.67 26.31
N SER A 68 6.76 9.92 26.24
CA SER A 68 7.35 11.11 26.85
C SER A 68 6.87 12.33 26.07
N LEU A 69 6.56 13.43 26.78
CA LEU A 69 6.06 14.68 26.18
C LEU A 69 6.97 15.20 25.05
N ALA A 70 8.27 14.88 25.09
CA ALA A 70 9.24 15.20 24.03
C ALA A 70 9.04 14.35 22.75
N ASN A 71 8.67 13.08 22.90
CA ASN A 71 8.37 12.20 21.76
C ASN A 71 7.01 12.51 21.15
N TYR A 72 6.07 13.08 21.92
CA TYR A 72 4.78 13.54 21.40
C TYR A 72 5.00 14.66 20.37
N ILE A 73 5.77 15.69 20.69
CA ILE A 73 6.01 16.81 19.78
C ILE A 73 6.77 16.37 18.52
N LEU A 74 7.78 15.48 18.64
CA LEU A 74 8.49 14.93 17.48
C LEU A 74 7.64 13.96 16.64
N PHE A 75 6.74 13.20 17.28
CA PHE A 75 5.78 12.35 16.58
C PHE A 75 4.75 13.18 15.80
N LEU A 76 4.24 14.26 16.42
CA LEU A 76 3.30 15.18 15.76
C LEU A 76 3.95 16.03 14.67
N ALA A 77 5.23 16.39 14.83
CA ALA A 77 5.94 17.26 13.88
C ALA A 77 6.68 16.49 12.77
N TYR A 78 7.18 15.28 13.04
CA TYR A 78 8.13 14.59 12.13
C TYR A 78 7.94 13.09 11.95
N GLY A 79 7.04 12.43 12.70
CA GLY A 79 6.77 11.00 12.55
C GLY A 79 8.05 10.16 12.47
N VAL A 80 8.92 10.26 13.49
CA VAL A 80 10.22 9.57 13.51
C VAL A 80 10.05 8.08 13.10
N GLY A 81 10.72 7.69 12.02
CA GLY A 81 10.66 6.33 11.43
C GLY A 81 9.62 6.15 10.31
N LEU A 82 8.69 7.08 10.12
CA LEU A 82 7.73 7.03 9.02
C LEU A 82 8.40 7.07 7.64
N PRO A 83 9.41 7.93 7.37
CA PRO A 83 10.13 7.89 6.10
C PRO A 83 10.80 6.54 5.85
N THR A 84 11.46 5.97 6.88
CA THR A 84 12.09 4.64 6.79
C THR A 84 11.06 3.55 6.53
N PHE A 85 9.90 3.60 7.19
CA PHE A 85 8.79 2.71 6.94
C PHE A 85 8.26 2.84 5.51
N THR A 86 8.03 4.07 5.04
CA THR A 86 7.63 4.36 3.66
C THR A 86 8.64 3.78 2.66
N THR A 87 9.95 3.95 2.90
CA THR A 87 11.00 3.36 2.06
C THR A 87 10.91 1.84 2.04
N SER A 88 10.72 1.19 3.20
CA SER A 88 10.55 -0.26 3.30
C SER A 88 9.30 -0.75 2.54
N LEU A 89 8.18 -0.05 2.71
CA LEU A 89 6.92 -0.34 2.04
C LEU A 89 7.06 -0.22 0.51
N ILE A 90 7.68 0.85 0.01
CA ILE A 90 7.93 1.03 -1.43
C ILE A 90 8.87 -0.06 -1.96
N SER A 91 9.90 -0.43 -1.19
CA SER A 91 10.84 -1.49 -1.56
C SER A 91 10.12 -2.83 -1.74
N GLN A 92 9.28 -3.21 -0.79
CA GLN A 92 8.51 -4.45 -0.85
C GLN A 92 7.43 -4.43 -1.92
N LEU A 93 6.78 -3.28 -2.16
CA LEU A 93 5.88 -3.15 -3.29
C LEU A 93 6.64 -3.37 -4.60
N SER A 94 7.80 -2.72 -4.78
CA SER A 94 8.61 -2.86 -5.99
C SER A 94 9.01 -4.32 -6.22
N ALA A 95 9.42 -5.04 -5.17
CA ALA A 95 9.71 -6.47 -5.26
C ALA A 95 8.48 -7.29 -5.68
N SER A 96 7.32 -6.98 -5.13
CA SER A 96 6.03 -7.63 -5.46
C SER A 96 5.64 -7.39 -6.92
N LEU A 97 5.73 -6.15 -7.42
CA LEU A 97 5.44 -5.83 -8.82
C LEU A 97 6.41 -6.53 -9.78
N LYS A 98 7.70 -6.59 -9.44
CA LYS A 98 8.71 -7.33 -10.21
C LYS A 98 8.39 -8.82 -10.25
N ARG A 99 7.91 -9.39 -9.15
CA ARG A 99 7.52 -10.80 -9.07
C ARG A 99 6.33 -11.11 -9.98
N ILE A 100 5.28 -10.28 -9.94
CA ILE A 100 4.11 -10.39 -10.83
C ILE A 100 4.52 -10.24 -12.30
N HIS A 101 5.38 -9.28 -12.63
CA HIS A 101 5.90 -9.13 -13.98
C HIS A 101 6.71 -10.35 -14.42
N GLY A 102 7.52 -10.90 -13.50
CA GLY A 102 8.31 -12.12 -13.72
C GLY A 102 7.48 -13.36 -14.00
N PHE A 103 6.23 -13.41 -13.54
CA PHE A 103 5.28 -14.48 -13.87
C PHE A 103 4.77 -14.44 -15.31
N GLY A 104 4.98 -13.35 -16.05
CA GLY A 104 4.59 -13.20 -17.45
C GLY A 104 3.50 -12.16 -17.71
N VAL A 105 2.98 -11.52 -16.65
CA VAL A 105 2.04 -10.41 -16.78
C VAL A 105 2.77 -9.16 -17.24
N ARG A 106 2.52 -8.71 -18.47
CA ARG A 106 3.30 -7.60 -19.09
C ARG A 106 2.80 -6.22 -18.72
N LYS A 107 1.55 -6.10 -18.28
CA LYS A 107 0.91 -4.83 -17.96
C LYS A 107 0.54 -4.82 -16.48
N ILE A 108 1.04 -3.84 -15.75
CA ILE A 108 0.77 -3.66 -14.31
C ILE A 108 0.29 -2.23 -14.11
N ALA A 109 -0.90 -2.09 -13.51
CA ALA A 109 -1.42 -0.82 -13.02
C ALA A 109 -1.34 -0.83 -11.50
N SER A 110 -0.64 0.16 -10.93
CA SER A 110 -0.50 0.30 -9.47
C SER A 110 -1.16 1.57 -8.97
N PHE A 111 -2.01 1.47 -7.95
CA PHE A 111 -2.63 2.61 -7.29
C PHE A 111 -2.19 2.72 -5.85
N PHE A 112 -1.77 3.93 -5.47
CA PHE A 112 -1.50 4.28 -4.08
C PHE A 112 -2.60 5.21 -3.60
N LYS A 113 -3.45 4.72 -2.71
CA LYS A 113 -4.37 5.62 -2.00
C LYS A 113 -3.57 6.24 -0.85
N ASN A 114 -3.07 7.45 -1.06
CA ASN A 114 -2.31 8.18 -0.05
C ASN A 114 -3.22 8.54 1.14
N LEU A 115 -3.29 7.64 2.12
CA LEU A 115 -4.10 7.83 3.33
C LEU A 115 -3.36 8.63 4.41
N PHE A 116 -2.08 8.98 4.21
CA PHE A 116 -1.37 9.87 5.14
C PHE A 116 -2.12 11.20 5.31
N LEU A 117 -2.73 11.67 4.21
CA LEU A 117 -3.53 12.88 4.18
C LEU A 117 -4.91 12.72 4.84
N LEU A 118 -5.56 11.55 4.82
CA LEU A 118 -6.89 11.44 5.42
C LEU A 118 -6.86 11.52 6.96
N SER A 119 -5.82 10.97 7.60
CA SER A 119 -5.65 11.08 9.06
C SER A 119 -5.14 12.45 9.50
N ALA A 120 -4.38 13.16 8.64
CA ALA A 120 -3.88 14.51 8.93
C ALA A 120 -4.92 15.61 8.65
N ILE A 121 -5.72 15.48 7.58
CA ILE A 121 -6.76 16.45 7.18
C ILE A 121 -8.02 16.32 8.04
N ALA A 122 -8.27 15.16 8.67
CA ALA A 122 -9.34 14.99 9.66
C ALA A 122 -9.17 15.90 10.90
N ALA A 123 -8.04 16.60 11.04
CA ALA A 123 -7.77 17.54 12.14
C ALA A 123 -8.06 19.03 11.80
N SER A 124 -8.41 19.39 10.56
CA SER A 124 -8.58 20.80 10.17
C SER A 124 -9.52 20.98 8.95
N PRO A 125 -10.77 21.44 9.16
CA PRO A 125 -11.75 21.62 8.07
C PRO A 125 -11.43 22.75 7.06
N ASN A 126 -10.55 23.70 7.40
CA ASN A 126 -10.47 24.97 6.69
C ASN A 126 -9.52 24.99 5.48
N GLU A 127 -8.70 23.96 5.28
CA GLU A 127 -7.74 23.88 4.16
C GLU A 127 -8.30 23.13 2.94
N LEU A 128 -9.50 22.53 3.08
CA LEU A 128 -10.14 21.73 2.03
C LEU A 128 -10.44 22.52 0.75
N ILE A 129 -10.77 23.81 0.85
CA ILE A 129 -11.27 24.59 -0.29
C ILE A 129 -10.15 24.99 -1.27
N GLN A 130 -8.90 25.11 -0.80
CA GLN A 130 -7.79 25.56 -1.64
C GLN A 130 -7.11 24.42 -2.41
N PHE A 131 -7.17 23.17 -1.91
CA PHE A 131 -6.49 22.04 -2.54
C PHE A 131 -7.31 21.36 -3.65
N TYR A 132 -8.65 21.32 -3.53
CA TYR A 132 -9.51 20.83 -4.63
C TYR A 132 -9.35 21.67 -5.92
N ALA A 133 -8.89 22.91 -5.82
CA ALA A 133 -8.65 23.77 -6.99
C ALA A 133 -7.35 23.45 -7.75
N GLN A 134 -6.45 22.61 -7.23
CA GLN A 134 -5.13 22.34 -7.85
C GLN A 134 -4.96 20.93 -8.43
N THR A 135 -5.85 19.99 -8.15
CA THR A 135 -5.71 18.59 -8.62
C THR A 135 -6.44 18.29 -9.94
N ASP A 136 -7.17 19.24 -10.51
CA ASP A 136 -7.86 19.08 -11.81
C ASP A 136 -6.92 19.24 -13.04
N SER A 137 -5.61 19.42 -12.85
CA SER A 137 -4.68 19.79 -13.93
C SER A 137 -3.66 18.73 -14.34
N TYR A 138 -3.73 17.48 -13.85
CA TYR A 138 -2.83 16.42 -14.30
C TYR A 138 -3.57 15.14 -14.70
N TYR A 139 -4.26 15.22 -15.83
CA TYR A 139 -4.57 14.10 -16.71
C TYR A 139 -4.05 14.41 -18.11
N CYS A 140 -2.94 13.78 -18.48
CA CYS A 140 -2.55 13.44 -19.86
C CYS A 140 -1.51 12.33 -19.78
#